data_AF-A0A4P5WYQ8-F1
#
_entry.id   AF-A0A4P5WYQ8-F1
#
_cell.length_a   1.000
_cell.length_b   1.000
_cell.length_c   1.000
_cell.angle_alpha   90.00
_cell.angle_beta   90.00
_cell.angle_gamma   90.00
#
_symmetry.space_group_name_H-M   'P 1'
#
loop_
_entity.id
_entity.type
_entity.pdbx_description
1 polymer ?
#
loop_
_entity_poly.entity_id
_entity_poly.type
_entity_poly.pdbx_seq_one_letter_code
_entity_poly.pdbx_strand_id
1 'polypeptide(L)'
;MDSLAAGVLLAWIREFRPAIFMRVSPRWLSVAAAMLAPLFWFEPESSFYSTAGFTLNYLGFGIILVFALNNEKWLCNQGIVSILAGLGALSYTTYLWHMPVKRLFSFLRQQSVLDLGWSGELLAYVVVSFAVGLLMAYLSERPALALRDRVMPFYGQR
;
A
#
# COMPACT_ATOMS: atom_id res chain seq x y z
N MET A 1 6.60 -9.62 -8.10
CA MET A 1 5.97 -10.95 -7.95
C MET A 1 6.33 -11.57 -6.60
N ASP A 2 7.52 -11.32 -6.08
CA ASP A 2 7.98 -11.89 -4.80
C ASP A 2 7.11 -11.47 -3.59
N SER A 3 6.62 -10.23 -3.57
CA SER A 3 5.75 -9.72 -2.49
C SER A 3 4.47 -10.52 -2.27
N LEU A 4 3.87 -11.08 -3.32
CA LEU A 4 2.71 -11.97 -3.18
C LEU A 4 3.12 -13.30 -2.53
N ALA A 5 4.28 -13.85 -2.93
CA ALA A 5 4.81 -15.08 -2.35
C ALA A 5 5.15 -14.92 -0.85
N ALA A 6 5.73 -13.79 -0.42
CA ALA A 6 5.87 -13.52 1.02
C ALA A 6 4.54 -13.37 1.73
N GLY A 7 3.56 -12.70 1.12
CA GLY A 7 2.23 -12.58 1.71
C GLY A 7 1.63 -13.95 2.02
N VAL A 8 1.69 -14.87 1.05
CA VAL A 8 1.24 -16.26 1.21
C VAL A 8 2.07 -17.01 2.26
N LEU A 9 3.40 -16.86 2.22
CA LEU A 9 4.29 -17.51 3.21
C LEU A 9 4.00 -17.02 4.62
N LEU A 10 3.79 -15.72 4.83
CA LEU A 10 3.45 -15.14 6.12
C LEU A 10 2.08 -15.60 6.61
N ALA A 11 1.09 -15.69 5.72
CA ALA A 11 -0.21 -16.26 6.04
C ALA A 11 -0.10 -17.73 6.47
N TRP A 12 0.69 -18.52 5.74
CA TRP A 12 0.98 -19.91 6.09
C TRP A 12 1.71 -20.04 7.44
N ILE A 13 2.73 -19.22 7.69
CA ILE A 13 3.47 -19.22 8.97
C ILE A 13 2.53 -18.83 10.13
N ARG A 14 1.64 -17.86 9.93
CA ARG A 14 0.67 -17.43 10.93
C ARG A 14 -0.26 -18.59 11.33
N GLU A 15 -0.76 -19.34 10.36
CA GLU A 15 -1.70 -20.44 10.59
C GLU A 15 -1.01 -21.68 11.19
N PHE A 16 0.10 -22.12 10.61
CA PHE A 16 0.75 -23.39 10.95
C PHE A 16 1.86 -23.26 12.01
N ARG A 17 2.41 -22.06 12.23
CA ARG A 17 3.50 -21.81 13.19
C ARG A 17 3.35 -20.48 13.95
N PRO A 18 2.25 -20.28 14.72
CA PRO A 18 1.98 -19.03 15.43
C PRO A 18 3.08 -18.65 16.43
N ALA A 19 3.81 -19.63 16.99
CA ALA A 19 4.92 -19.39 17.90
C ALA A 19 6.08 -18.58 17.28
N ILE A 20 6.30 -18.69 15.97
CA ILE A 20 7.31 -17.86 15.26
C ILE A 20 6.78 -16.44 15.11
N PHE A 21 5.50 -16.31 14.78
CA PHE A 21 4.82 -15.04 14.58
C PHE A 21 4.79 -14.21 15.87
N MET A 22 4.55 -14.83 17.03
CA MET A 22 4.54 -14.17 18.34
C MET A 22 5.92 -13.73 18.86
N ARG A 23 7.03 -14.20 18.27
CA ARG A 23 8.39 -13.77 18.67
C ARG A 23 8.73 -12.35 18.24
N VAL A 24 7.94 -11.75 17.35
CA VAL A 24 8.13 -10.37 16.87
C VAL A 24 7.62 -9.40 17.94
N SER A 25 8.53 -9.01 18.82
CA SER A 25 8.34 -7.97 19.83
C SER A 25 8.62 -6.56 19.30
N PRO A 26 8.17 -5.48 19.97
CA PRO A 26 8.37 -4.09 19.54
C PRO A 26 9.82 -3.70 19.20
N ARG A 27 10.83 -4.31 19.83
CA ARG A 27 12.26 -4.07 19.50
C ARG A 27 12.63 -4.37 18.04
N TRP A 28 11.87 -5.24 17.38
CA TRP A 28 12.06 -5.54 15.96
C TRP A 28 11.65 -4.38 15.07
N LEU A 29 10.87 -3.41 15.55
CA LEU A 29 10.60 -2.17 14.82
C LEU A 29 11.86 -1.33 14.63
N SER A 30 12.77 -1.31 15.61
CA SER A 30 14.08 -0.64 15.45
C SER A 30 14.93 -1.34 14.38
N VAL A 31 14.86 -2.67 14.31
CA VAL A 31 15.52 -3.45 13.26
C VAL A 31 14.89 -3.14 11.90
N ALA A 32 13.56 -3.12 11.81
CA ALA A 32 12.85 -2.75 10.59
C ALA A 32 13.21 -1.33 10.14
N ALA A 33 13.27 -0.37 11.06
CA ALA A 33 13.69 1.00 10.77
C ALA A 33 15.14 1.06 10.25
N ALA A 34 16.07 0.29 10.83
CA ALA A 34 17.44 0.19 10.35
C ALA A 34 17.52 -0.44 8.94
N MET A 35 16.68 -1.45 8.66
CA MET A 35 16.60 -2.09 7.34
C MET A 35 15.98 -1.17 6.28
N LEU A 36 15.08 -0.27 6.68
CA LEU A 36 14.47 0.72 5.81
C LEU A 36 15.29 2.01 5.69
N ALA A 37 16.29 2.22 6.56
CA ALA A 37 17.14 3.41 6.51
C ALA A 37 17.74 3.67 5.12
N PRO A 38 18.22 2.67 4.35
CA PRO A 38 18.77 2.88 3.02
C PRO A 38 17.82 3.59 2.03
N LEU A 39 16.49 3.54 2.23
CA LEU A 39 15.53 4.29 1.41
C LEU A 39 15.77 5.80 1.38
N PHE A 40 16.33 6.36 2.45
CA PHE A 40 16.51 7.80 2.60
C PHE A 40 17.88 8.30 2.13
N TRP A 41 18.85 7.40 2.02
CA TRP A 41 20.25 7.76 1.75
C TRP A 41 20.74 7.30 0.38
N PHE A 42 20.14 6.26 -0.19
CA PHE A 42 20.57 5.69 -1.47
C PHE A 42 19.53 5.94 -2.56
N GLU A 43 20.02 6.35 -3.72
CA GLU A 43 19.20 6.46 -4.92
C GLU A 43 18.76 5.06 -5.39
N PRO A 44 17.52 4.91 -5.89
CA PRO A 44 17.00 3.64 -6.40
C PRO A 44 17.84 3.02 -7.52
N GLU A 45 18.58 3.84 -8.28
CA GLU A 45 19.42 3.42 -9.40
C GLU A 45 20.82 2.94 -8.96
N SER A 46 21.15 3.05 -7.67
CA SER A 46 22.45 2.61 -7.17
C SER A 46 22.60 1.09 -7.22
N SER A 47 23.84 0.63 -7.51
CA SER A 47 24.18 -0.80 -7.54
C SER A 47 23.87 -1.52 -6.21
N PHE A 48 23.99 -0.79 -5.09
CA PHE A 48 23.60 -1.30 -3.77
C PHE A 48 22.10 -1.60 -3.68
N TYR A 49 21.25 -0.72 -4.22
CA TYR A 49 19.80 -0.88 -4.12
C TYR A 49 19.30 -2.12 -4.87
N SER A 50 19.88 -2.34 -6.06
CA SER A 50 19.59 -3.50 -6.91
C SER A 50 20.05 -4.82 -6.30
N THR A 51 21.09 -4.80 -5.46
CA THR A 51 21.69 -6.03 -4.89
C THR A 51 21.09 -6.38 -3.51
N ALA A 52 20.99 -5.40 -2.61
CA ALA A 52 20.59 -5.62 -1.22
C ALA A 52 19.46 -4.71 -0.76
N GLY A 53 19.33 -3.51 -1.33
CA GLY A 53 18.31 -2.53 -0.89
C GLY A 53 16.88 -3.06 -0.98
N PHE A 54 16.51 -3.69 -2.10
CA PHE A 54 15.17 -4.29 -2.23
C PHE A 54 14.92 -5.40 -1.22
N THR A 55 15.89 -6.26 -0.95
CA THR A 55 15.77 -7.36 0.03
C THR A 55 15.66 -6.82 1.46
N LEU A 56 16.43 -5.79 1.81
CA LEU A 56 16.35 -5.14 3.13
C LEU A 56 14.99 -4.47 3.33
N ASN A 57 14.50 -3.73 2.33
CA ASN A 57 13.18 -3.12 2.38
C ASN A 57 12.08 -4.16 2.54
N TYR A 58 12.19 -5.26 1.78
CA TYR A 58 11.25 -6.35 1.83
C TYR A 58 11.13 -6.96 3.23
N LEU A 59 12.28 -7.22 3.88
CA LEU A 59 12.32 -7.74 5.24
C LEU A 59 11.83 -6.71 6.27
N GLY A 60 12.23 -5.44 6.12
CA GLY A 60 11.79 -4.35 6.99
C GLY A 60 10.26 -4.18 6.99
N PHE A 61 9.66 -4.10 5.80
CA PHE A 61 8.19 -4.06 5.67
C PHE A 61 7.53 -5.35 6.14
N GLY A 62 8.14 -6.51 5.92
CA GLY A 62 7.65 -7.79 6.44
C GLY A 62 7.56 -7.81 7.96
N ILE A 63 8.58 -7.29 8.67
CA ILE A 63 8.58 -7.17 10.13
C ILE A 63 7.47 -6.23 10.60
N ILE A 64 7.30 -5.07 9.95
CA ILE A 64 6.23 -4.11 10.27
C ILE A 64 4.86 -4.76 10.08
N LEU A 65 4.67 -5.52 9.00
CA LEU A 65 3.41 -6.22 8.72
C LEU A 65 3.11 -7.26 9.80
N VAL A 66 4.09 -8.10 10.16
CA VAL A 66 3.91 -9.10 11.23
C VAL A 66 3.59 -8.43 12.57
N PHE A 67 4.28 -7.34 12.90
CA PHE A 67 4.01 -6.55 14.09
C PHE A 67 2.58 -5.99 14.09
N ALA A 68 2.14 -5.43 12.96
CA ALA A 68 0.81 -4.87 12.81
C ALA A 68 -0.28 -5.94 13.00
N LEU A 69 -0.09 -7.13 12.41
CA LEU A 69 -1.02 -8.25 12.55
C LEU A 69 -1.08 -8.80 13.98
N ASN A 70 0.03 -8.83 14.71
CA ASN A 70 0.04 -9.23 16.12
C ASN A 70 -0.68 -8.25 17.05
N ASN A 71 -0.67 -6.96 16.69
CA ASN A 71 -1.18 -5.88 17.52
C ASN A 71 -2.42 -5.22 16.93
N GLU A 72 -3.12 -5.90 16.02
CA GLU A 72 -4.27 -5.39 15.26
C GLU A 72 -5.31 -4.72 16.17
N LYS A 73 -5.71 -5.40 17.25
CA LYS A 73 -6.72 -4.87 18.19
C LYS A 73 -6.30 -3.55 18.85
N TRP A 74 -5.02 -3.44 19.22
CA TRP A 74 -4.48 -2.23 19.85
C TRP A 74 -4.33 -1.11 18.81
N LEU A 75 -3.89 -1.44 17.60
CA LEU A 75 -3.71 -0.51 16.50
C LEU A 75 -5.05 0.04 15.97
N CYS A 76 -6.09 -0.79 15.86
CA CYS A 76 -7.41 -0.35 15.41
C CYS A 76 -8.06 0.67 16.35
N ASN A 77 -7.70 0.66 17.64
CA ASN A 77 -8.16 1.68 18.59
C ASN A 77 -7.46 3.03 18.43
N GLN A 78 -6.40 3.10 17.61
CA GLN A 78 -5.69 4.34 17.30
C GLN A 78 -6.29 4.94 16.02
N GLY A 79 -6.98 6.07 16.14
CA GLY A 79 -7.67 6.72 15.00
C GLY A 79 -6.76 6.99 13.80
N ILE A 80 -5.49 7.33 14.03
CA ILE A 80 -4.52 7.56 12.95
C ILE A 80 -4.22 6.30 12.14
N VAL A 81 -4.18 5.14 12.79
CA VAL A 81 -3.90 3.86 12.13
C VAL A 81 -5.10 3.43 11.31
N SER A 82 -6.32 3.72 11.76
CA SER A 82 -7.53 3.50 10.96
C SER A 82 -7.52 4.32 9.67
N ILE A 83 -7.04 5.57 9.71
CA ILE A 83 -6.90 6.41 8.52
C ILE A 83 -5.83 5.83 7.59
N LEU A 84 -4.66 5.45 8.13
CA LEU A 84 -3.59 4.83 7.35
C LEU A 84 -4.02 3.49 6.72
N ALA A 85 -4.81 2.69 7.43
CA ALA A 85 -5.38 1.45 6.91
C ALA A 85 -6.35 1.74 5.74
N GLY A 86 -7.19 2.77 5.87
CA GLY A 86 -8.07 3.22 4.78
C GLY A 86 -7.29 3.71 3.55
N LEU A 87 -6.23 4.49 3.75
CA LEU A 87 -5.33 4.93 2.67
C LEU A 87 -4.60 3.73 2.03
N GLY A 88 -4.18 2.76 2.84
CA GLY A 88 -3.59 1.50 2.37
C GLY A 88 -4.54 0.69 1.51
N ALA A 89 -5.82 0.60 1.88
CA ALA A 89 -6.84 -0.06 1.08
C ALA A 89 -7.04 0.62 -0.29
N LEU A 90 -6.99 1.95 -0.32
CA LEU A 90 -7.10 2.75 -1.55
C LEU A 90 -5.82 2.75 -2.40
N SER A 91 -4.71 2.19 -1.91
CA SER A 91 -3.42 2.24 -2.60
C SER A 91 -3.45 1.58 -3.97
N TYR A 92 -4.13 0.44 -4.12
CA TYR A 92 -4.22 -0.28 -5.38
C TYR A 92 -4.98 0.53 -6.45
N THR A 93 -6.16 1.03 -6.09
CA THR A 93 -6.97 1.81 -7.04
C THR A 93 -6.29 3.13 -7.37
N THR A 94 -5.72 3.82 -6.38
CA THR A 94 -4.95 5.05 -6.61
C THR A 94 -3.73 4.78 -7.50
N TYR A 95 -3.04 3.64 -7.33
CA TYR A 95 -1.94 3.22 -8.19
C TYR A 95 -2.37 3.01 -9.65
N LEU A 96 -3.58 2.51 -9.91
CA LEU A 96 -4.07 2.39 -11.29
C LEU A 96 -4.38 3.74 -11.92
N TRP A 97 -4.95 4.68 -11.15
CA TRP A 97 -5.50 5.93 -11.69
C TRP A 97 -4.58 7.14 -11.64
N HIS A 98 -3.50 7.13 -10.83
CA HIS A 98 -2.57 8.26 -10.77
C HIS A 98 -1.84 8.52 -12.11
N MET A 99 -1.54 7.48 -12.91
CA MET A 99 -0.90 7.65 -14.22
C MET A 99 -1.81 8.35 -15.25
N PRO A 100 -3.09 7.95 -15.42
CA PRO A 100 -4.07 8.74 -16.18
C PRO A 100 -4.19 10.19 -15.69
N VAL A 101 -4.24 10.41 -14.37
CA VAL A 101 -4.32 11.76 -13.78
C VAL A 101 -3.08 12.57 -14.15
N LYS A 102 -1.88 11.98 -14.07
CA LYS A 102 -0.63 12.62 -14.50
C LYS A 102 -0.68 13.03 -15.97
N ARG A 103 -1.22 12.18 -16.86
CA ARG A 103 -1.39 12.51 -18.28
C ARG A 103 -2.37 13.68 -18.46
N LEU A 104 -3.48 13.69 -17.74
CA LEU A 104 -4.44 14.79 -17.78
C LEU A 104 -3.79 16.12 -17.36
N PHE A 105 -3.05 16.15 -16.25
CA PHE A 105 -2.33 17.34 -15.80
C PHE A 105 -1.31 17.82 -16.85
N SER A 106 -0.56 16.90 -17.46
CA SER A 106 0.39 17.26 -18.53
C SER A 106 -0.30 17.87 -19.75
N PHE A 107 -1.48 17.37 -20.13
CA PHE A 107 -2.29 17.93 -21.22
C PHE A 107 -2.82 19.32 -20.89
N LEU A 108 -3.39 19.51 -19.69
CA LEU A 108 -3.91 20.81 -19.24
C LEU A 108 -2.83 21.88 -19.14
N ARG A 109 -1.60 21.48 -18.77
CA ARG A 109 -0.43 22.36 -18.76
C ARG A 109 -0.01 22.77 -20.17
N GLN A 110 0.00 21.84 -21.12
CA GLN A 110 0.31 22.15 -22.53
C GLN A 110 -0.70 23.10 -23.16
N GLN A 111 -1.97 23.05 -22.74
CA GLN A 111 -3.03 23.95 -23.19
C GLN A 111 -3.05 25.29 -22.44
N SER A 112 -2.08 25.56 -21.55
CA SER A 112 -2.01 26.76 -20.70
C SER A 112 -3.27 27.01 -19.85
N VAL A 113 -4.04 25.95 -19.54
CA VAL A 113 -5.27 26.04 -18.73
C VAL A 113 -4.96 26.04 -17.23
N LEU A 114 -3.87 25.39 -16.84
CA LEU A 114 -3.38 25.33 -15.46
C LEU A 114 -1.99 25.98 -15.38
N ASP A 115 -1.94 27.19 -14.80
CA ASP A 115 -0.70 27.88 -14.46
C ASP A 115 -0.53 27.90 -12.93
N LEU A 116 -0.38 26.69 -12.38
CA LEU A 116 -0.09 26.50 -10.95
C LEU A 116 1.43 26.39 -10.80
N GLY A 117 1.99 27.07 -9.79
CA GLY A 117 3.38 26.82 -9.40
C GLY A 117 3.60 25.35 -9.01
N TRP A 118 4.85 24.89 -9.02
CA TRP A 118 5.21 23.47 -8.80
C TRP A 118 4.53 22.83 -7.58
N SER A 119 4.50 23.54 -6.44
CA SER A 119 3.85 23.06 -5.21
C SER A 119 2.33 22.94 -5.35
N GLY A 120 1.70 23.86 -6.07
CA GLY A 120 0.26 23.83 -6.34
C GLY A 120 -0.11 22.69 -7.28
N GLU A 121 0.69 22.47 -8.33
CA GLU A 121 0.52 21.36 -9.26
C GLU A 121 0.70 20.01 -8.54
N LEU A 122 1.72 19.88 -7.69
CA LEU A 122 1.97 18.67 -6.90
C LEU A 122 0.80 18.37 -5.96
N LEU A 123 0.33 19.38 -5.21
CA LEU A 123 -0.76 19.21 -4.26
C LEU A 123 -2.07 18.85 -4.98
N ALA A 124 -2.39 19.55 -6.07
CA ALA A 124 -3.55 19.25 -6.90
C ALA A 124 -3.47 17.85 -7.50
N TYR A 125 -2.30 17.45 -8.01
CA TYR A 125 -2.08 16.11 -8.55
C TYR A 125 -2.32 15.02 -7.50
N VAL A 126 -1.77 15.18 -6.29
CA VAL A 126 -1.97 14.22 -5.20
C VAL A 126 -3.45 14.13 -4.82
N VAL A 127 -4.09 15.27 -4.57
CA VAL A 127 -5.51 15.33 -4.17
C VAL A 127 -6.41 14.72 -5.24
N VAL A 128 -6.22 15.08 -6.52
CA VAL A 128 -7.01 14.54 -7.63
C VAL A 128 -6.74 13.05 -7.83
N SER A 129 -5.50 12.59 -7.69
CA SER A 129 -5.18 11.16 -7.81
C SER A 129 -5.90 10.32 -6.74
N PHE A 130 -5.90 10.78 -5.48
CA PHE A 130 -6.65 10.12 -4.41
C PHE A 130 -8.17 10.21 -4.61
N ALA A 131 -8.68 11.36 -5.04
CA ALA A 131 -10.12 11.54 -5.29
C ALA A 131 -10.61 10.63 -6.42
N VAL A 132 -9.89 10.58 -7.56
CA VAL A 132 -10.20 9.68 -8.68
C VAL A 132 -10.05 8.22 -8.25
N GLY A 133 -8.99 7.90 -7.50
CA GLY A 133 -8.78 6.55 -6.94
C GLY A 133 -9.97 6.11 -6.07
N LEU A 134 -10.44 6.98 -5.17
CA LEU A 134 -11.60 6.70 -4.31
C LEU A 134 -12.90 6.53 -5.11
N LEU A 135 -13.16 7.43 -6.06
CA LEU A 135 -14.33 7.35 -6.93
C LEU A 135 -14.32 6.05 -7.73
N MET A 136 -13.18 5.67 -8.28
CA MET A 136 -13.04 4.45 -9.06
C MET A 136 -13.10 3.19 -8.22
N ALA A 137 -12.65 3.23 -6.96
CA ALA A 137 -12.82 2.12 -6.03
C ALA A 137 -14.31 1.85 -5.82
N TYR A 138 -15.07 2.90 -5.52
CA TYR A 138 -16.52 2.80 -5.37
C TYR A 138 -17.25 2.34 -6.65
N LEU A 139 -16.84 2.87 -7.80
CA LEU A 139 -17.44 2.55 -9.10
C LEU A 139 -17.06 1.16 -9.62
N SER A 140 -15.96 0.55 -9.20
CA SER A 140 -15.52 -0.77 -9.66
C SER A 140 -15.86 -1.89 -8.68
N GLU A 141 -15.64 -1.68 -7.37
CA GLU A 141 -15.85 -2.71 -6.35
C GLU A 141 -17.34 -3.07 -6.23
N ARG A 142 -18.24 -2.09 -6.22
CA ARG A 142 -19.69 -2.33 -6.10
C ARG A 142 -20.29 -3.14 -7.25
N PRO A 143 -20.04 -2.79 -8.54
CA PRO A 143 -20.55 -3.62 -9.63
C PRO A 143 -19.82 -4.97 -9.70
N ALA A 144 -18.54 -5.05 -9.37
CA ALA A 144 -17.84 -6.33 -9.34
C ALA A 144 -18.43 -7.29 -8.29
N LEU A 145 -18.77 -6.78 -7.10
CA LEU A 145 -19.46 -7.54 -6.06
C LEU A 145 -20.89 -7.92 -6.50
N ALA A 146 -21.65 -6.99 -7.06
CA ALA A 146 -22.99 -7.28 -7.58
C ALA A 146 -22.98 -8.31 -8.72
N LEU A 147 -21.95 -8.28 -9.58
CA LEU A 147 -21.76 -9.27 -10.64
C LEU A 147 -21.35 -10.62 -10.07
N ARG A 148 -20.44 -10.66 -9.09
CA ARG A 148 -20.05 -11.88 -8.36
C ARG A 148 -21.27 -12.55 -7.74
N ASP A 149 -22.08 -11.79 -7.01
CA ASP A 149 -23.25 -12.33 -6.31
C ASP A 149 -24.32 -12.82 -7.30
N ARG A 150 -24.37 -12.25 -8.52
CA ARG A 150 -25.24 -12.73 -9.60
C ARG A 150 -24.71 -14.00 -10.30
N VAL A 151 -23.39 -14.14 -10.46
CA VAL A 151 -22.77 -15.25 -11.21
C VAL A 151 -22.46 -16.45 -10.31
N MET A 152 -22.17 -16.23 -9.02
CA MET A 152 -21.79 -17.28 -8.07
C MET A 152 -22.56 -17.18 -6.73
N PRO A 153 -23.88 -17.41 -6.72
CA PRO A 153 -24.71 -17.29 -5.51
C PRO A 153 -24.40 -18.31 -4.39
N PHE A 154 -23.54 -19.31 -4.60
CA PHE A 154 -23.42 -20.51 -3.74
C PHE A 154 -22.40 -20.44 -2.58
N TYR A 155 -21.61 -19.37 -2.40
CA TYR A 155 -20.61 -19.28 -1.30
C TYR A 155 -21.02 -18.37 -0.13
N GLY A 156 -22.26 -17.88 -0.09
CA GLY A 156 -22.75 -16.91 0.91
C GLY A 156 -23.46 -17.50 2.14
N GLN A 157 -23.44 -18.82 2.36
CA GLN A 157 -24.07 -19.44 3.54
C GLN A 157 -23.13 -20.44 4.24
N ARG A 158 -22.10 -19.95 4.92
CA ARG A 158 -21.52 -20.57 6.13
C ARG A 158 -20.90 -19.51 7.01
#